data_AF-A0A433X3B9-F1
#
_entry.id   AF-A0A433X3B9-F1
#
_cell.length_a   1.000
_cell.length_b   1.000
_cell.length_c   1.000
_cell.angle_alpha   90.00
_cell.angle_beta   90.00
_cell.angle_gamma   90.00
#
_symmetry.space_group_name_H-M   'P 1'
#
loop_
_entity.id
_entity.type
_entity.pdbx_description
1 polymer ?
#
loop_
_entity_poly.entity_id
_entity_poly.type
_entity_poly.pdbx_seq_one_letter_code
_entity_poly.pdbx_strand_id
1 'polypeptide(L)'
;MTDAPSPTMPMASRQTIALILTAAGALPFLAGLVDVALLGGQWLQAIQVYGAVIAAFICGIHWGAAMFAPERMAPRLLILSNFLALLAWLSALLPPTAGFLSLAAVFGSLLLVDRHLFRAGLWPDWFWTLRIAISALVIGVTLLLGILA
;
A
#
# COMPACT_ATOMS: atom_id res chain seq x y z
N MET A 1 -43.82 3.46 2.11
CA MET A 1 -42.41 3.19 2.48
C MET A 1 -41.58 3.90 1.42
N THR A 2 -41.14 5.12 1.73
CA THR A 2 -40.38 5.96 0.79
C THR A 2 -38.94 5.50 0.76
N ASP A 3 -38.50 4.92 -0.36
CA ASP A 3 -37.07 4.75 -0.63
C ASP A 3 -36.44 6.13 -0.72
N ALA A 4 -35.81 6.57 0.37
CA ALA A 4 -34.92 7.71 0.30
C ALA A 4 -33.77 7.31 -0.64
N PRO A 5 -33.50 8.06 -1.73
CA PRO A 5 -32.32 7.81 -2.53
C PRO A 5 -31.11 7.95 -1.61
N SER A 6 -30.38 6.86 -1.41
CA SER A 6 -29.14 6.88 -0.64
C SER A 6 -28.23 7.92 -1.30
N PRO A 7 -27.61 8.86 -0.55
CA PRO A 7 -26.70 9.81 -1.14
C PRO A 7 -25.49 9.06 -1.69
N THR A 8 -25.54 8.71 -2.98
CA THR A 8 -24.45 8.05 -3.68
C THR A 8 -23.49 9.13 -4.14
N MET A 9 -22.28 9.15 -3.59
CA MET A 9 -21.27 10.12 -4.00
C MET A 9 -21.00 10.00 -5.51
N PRO A 10 -20.98 11.12 -6.26
CA PRO A 10 -20.59 11.13 -7.66
C PRO A 10 -19.22 10.44 -7.85
N MET A 11 -19.03 9.71 -8.95
CA MET A 11 -17.79 8.97 -9.19
C MET A 11 -16.53 9.84 -9.12
N ALA A 12 -16.61 11.09 -9.61
CA ALA A 12 -15.53 12.07 -9.53
C ALA A 12 -15.15 12.43 -8.07
N SER A 13 -16.13 12.56 -7.18
CA SER A 13 -15.88 12.85 -5.76
C SER A 13 -15.12 11.71 -5.08
N ARG A 14 -15.52 10.46 -5.35
CA ARG A 14 -14.84 9.26 -4.82
C ARG A 14 -13.39 9.15 -5.30
N GLN A 15 -13.13 9.44 -6.57
CA GLN A 15 -11.77 9.44 -7.13
C GLN A 15 -10.88 10.50 -6.47
N THR A 16 -11.39 11.72 -6.30
CA THR A 16 -10.66 12.81 -5.63
C THR A 16 -10.32 12.44 -4.19
N ILE A 17 -11.28 11.90 -3.44
CA ILE A 17 -11.06 11.44 -2.06
C ILE A 17 -10.00 10.33 -2.02
N ALA A 18 -10.10 9.34 -2.90
CA ALA A 18 -9.11 8.25 -2.98
C ALA A 18 -7.71 8.78 -3.30
N LEU A 19 -7.60 9.75 -4.21
CA LEU A 19 -6.33 10.38 -4.58
C LEU A 19 -5.73 11.13 -3.39
N ILE A 20 -6.52 11.98 -2.72
CA ILE A 20 -6.07 12.76 -1.57
C ILE A 20 -5.61 11.83 -0.44
N LEU A 21 -6.42 10.82 -0.09
CA LEU A 21 -6.08 9.91 1.00
C LEU A 21 -4.86 9.04 0.69
N THR A 22 -4.72 8.58 -0.57
CA THR A 22 -3.54 7.80 -0.98
C THR A 22 -2.27 8.66 -0.96
N ALA A 23 -2.36 9.92 -1.41
CA ALA A 23 -1.24 10.86 -1.35
C ALA A 23 -0.87 11.22 0.11
N ALA A 24 -1.87 11.48 0.96
CA ALA A 24 -1.65 11.74 2.38
C ALA A 24 -1.01 10.55 3.10
N GLY A 25 -1.30 9.32 2.67
CA GLY A 25 -0.66 8.10 3.18
C GLY A 25 0.85 8.03 2.95
N ALA A 26 1.41 8.82 2.04
CA ALA A 26 2.86 8.90 1.85
C ALA A 26 3.56 9.80 2.90
N LEU A 27 2.80 10.63 3.63
CA LEU A 27 3.37 11.63 4.55
C LEU A 27 4.23 11.02 5.66
N PRO A 28 3.84 9.91 6.34
CA PRO A 28 4.69 9.35 7.39
C PRO A 28 6.03 8.80 6.87
N PHE A 29 6.08 8.29 5.64
CA PHE A 29 7.35 7.86 5.03
C PHE A 29 8.27 9.06 4.80
N LEU A 30 7.72 10.17 4.29
CA LEU A 30 8.48 11.41 4.11
C LEU A 30 8.95 11.99 5.45
N ALA A 31 8.10 11.93 6.48
CA ALA A 31 8.46 12.32 7.84
C ALA A 31 9.62 11.47 8.39
N GLY A 32 9.70 10.18 8.03
CA GLY A 32 10.84 9.33 8.34
C GLY A 32 12.17 9.86 7.77
N LEU A 33 12.17 10.41 6.54
CA LEU A 33 13.39 10.98 5.97
C LEU A 33 13.82 12.24 6.73
N VAL A 34 12.84 13.05 7.14
CA VAL A 34 13.09 14.24 7.98
C VAL A 34 13.63 13.83 9.36
N ASP A 35 13.07 12.77 9.96
CA ASP A 35 13.52 12.22 11.24
C ASP A 35 14.98 11.75 11.19
N VAL A 36 15.36 11.00 10.15
CA VAL A 36 16.77 10.59 9.97
C VAL A 36 17.68 11.81 9.76
N ALA A 37 17.26 12.76 8.92
CA ALA A 37 18.09 13.90 8.56
C ALA A 37 18.29 14.90 9.71
N LEU A 38 17.27 15.11 10.56
CA LEU A 38 17.26 16.22 11.53
C LEU A 38 17.20 15.76 12.99
N LEU A 39 16.69 14.56 13.27
CA LEU A 39 16.38 14.10 14.64
C LEU A 39 17.13 12.82 15.03
N GLY A 40 17.93 12.25 14.12
CA GLY A 40 18.74 11.07 14.37
C GLY A 40 17.98 9.74 14.32
N GLY A 41 16.81 9.71 13.67
CA GLY A 41 16.09 8.45 13.40
C GLY A 41 15.32 7.87 14.61
N GLN A 42 14.91 8.71 15.57
CA GLN A 42 14.27 8.27 16.81
C GLN A 42 12.88 7.66 16.57
N TRP A 43 12.23 8.00 15.45
CA TRP A 43 10.87 7.59 15.13
C TRP A 43 10.81 6.52 14.04
N LEU A 44 11.95 6.03 13.57
CA LEU A 44 12.04 5.04 12.49
C LEU A 44 11.18 3.79 12.75
N GLN A 45 11.16 3.27 13.98
CA GLN A 45 10.33 2.12 14.32
C GLN A 45 8.83 2.41 14.15
N ALA A 46 8.38 3.62 14.51
CA ALA A 46 6.98 4.00 14.33
C ALA A 46 6.62 4.12 12.83
N ILE A 47 7.52 4.68 12.02
CA ILE A 47 7.35 4.75 10.57
C ILE A 47 7.36 3.35 9.93
N GLN A 48 8.20 2.45 10.42
CA GLN A 48 8.26 1.06 9.97
C GLN A 48 6.95 0.31 10.27
N VAL A 49 6.42 0.44 11.49
CA VAL A 49 5.12 -0.13 11.87
C VAL A 49 3.99 0.45 11.01
N TYR A 50 4.01 1.76 10.76
CA TYR A 50 3.06 2.38 9.82
C TYR A 50 3.16 1.78 8.41
N GLY A 51 4.38 1.55 7.91
CA GLY A 51 4.60 0.90 6.62
C GLY A 51 3.98 -0.49 6.55
N ALA A 52 4.09 -1.29 7.62
CA ALA A 52 3.43 -2.58 7.70
C ALA A 52 1.90 -2.48 7.69
N VAL A 53 1.32 -1.48 8.37
CA VAL A 53 -0.14 -1.22 8.33
C VAL A 53 -0.60 -0.88 6.91
N ILE A 54 0.13 -0.04 6.18
CA ILE A 54 -0.21 0.32 4.79
C ILE A 54 -0.10 -0.90 3.87
N ALA A 55 0.96 -1.71 4.01
CA ALA A 55 1.10 -2.94 3.24
C ALA A 55 -0.05 -3.93 3.53
N ALA A 56 -0.43 -4.10 4.80
CA ALA A 56 -1.56 -4.95 5.20
C ALA A 56 -2.90 -4.42 4.65
N PHE A 57 -3.11 -3.10 4.64
CA PHE A 57 -4.28 -2.47 4.03
C PHE A 57 -4.37 -2.79 2.53
N ILE A 58 -3.26 -2.68 1.79
CA ILE A 58 -3.21 -3.06 0.36
C ILE A 58 -3.48 -4.56 0.17
N CYS A 59 -2.94 -5.41 1.04
CA CYS A 59 -3.25 -6.85 1.02
C CYS A 59 -4.75 -7.09 1.24
N GLY A 60 -5.40 -6.32 2.10
CA GLY A 60 -6.86 -6.33 2.27
C GLY A 60 -7.62 -5.95 0.99
N ILE A 61 -7.11 -4.98 0.22
CA ILE A 61 -7.65 -4.64 -1.11
C ILE A 61 -7.52 -5.83 -2.06
N HIS A 62 -6.36 -6.50 -2.10
CA HIS A 62 -6.15 -7.68 -2.95
C HIS A 62 -7.05 -8.86 -2.55
N TRP A 63 -7.22 -9.09 -1.25
CA TRP A 63 -8.16 -10.08 -0.73
C TRP A 63 -9.59 -9.76 -1.16
N GLY A 64 -10.02 -8.50 -1.04
CA GLY A 64 -11.33 -8.04 -1.50
C GLY A 64 -11.51 -8.18 -3.01
N ALA A 65 -10.47 -7.88 -3.80
CA ALA A 65 -10.48 -8.08 -5.25
C ALA A 65 -10.65 -9.56 -5.62
N ALA A 66 -10.12 -10.49 -4.82
CA ALA A 66 -10.24 -11.92 -5.06
C ALA A 66 -11.70 -12.40 -5.05
N MET A 67 -12.58 -11.74 -4.29
CA MET A 67 -14.02 -12.08 -4.24
C MET A 67 -14.73 -11.85 -5.57
N PHE A 68 -14.17 -11.02 -6.44
CA PHE A 68 -14.72 -10.67 -7.76
C PHE A 68 -13.82 -11.13 -8.92
N ALA A 69 -12.72 -11.80 -8.60
CA ALA A 69 -11.76 -12.30 -9.58
C ALA A 69 -12.25 -13.61 -10.25
N PRO A 70 -11.83 -13.90 -11.49
CA PRO A 70 -12.03 -15.22 -12.10
C PRO A 70 -11.56 -16.37 -11.19
N GLU A 71 -12.27 -17.50 -11.19
CA GLU A 71 -12.01 -18.64 -10.29
C GLU A 71 -10.56 -19.13 -10.31
N ARG A 72 -9.91 -19.13 -11.48
CA ARG A 72 -8.51 -19.52 -11.63
C ARG A 72 -7.50 -18.59 -10.94
N MET A 73 -7.90 -17.36 -10.63
CA MET A 73 -7.04 -16.32 -10.04
C MET A 73 -7.31 -16.14 -8.54
N ALA A 74 -8.57 -16.27 -8.11
CA ALA A 74 -8.98 -15.96 -6.74
C ALA A 74 -8.16 -16.70 -5.65
N PRO A 75 -7.95 -18.04 -5.70
CA PRO A 75 -7.19 -18.75 -4.67
C PRO A 75 -5.74 -18.26 -4.56
N ARG A 76 -5.09 -17.98 -5.69
CA ARG A 76 -3.71 -17.50 -5.72
C ARG A 76 -3.60 -16.10 -5.12
N LEU A 77 -4.56 -15.24 -5.42
CA LEU A 77 -4.59 -13.88 -4.90
C LEU A 77 -4.80 -13.86 -3.38
N LEU A 78 -5.68 -14.73 -2.86
CA LEU A 78 -5.93 -14.89 -1.42
C LEU A 78 -4.69 -15.38 -0.66
N ILE A 79 -3.99 -16.39 -1.20
CA ILE A 79 -2.76 -16.91 -0.59
C ILE A 79 -1.67 -15.85 -0.62
N LEU A 80 -1.47 -15.21 -1.78
CA LEU A 80 -0.43 -14.20 -1.95
C LEU A 80 -0.66 -12.97 -1.08
N SER A 81 -1.90 -12.49 -0.96
CA SER A 81 -2.22 -11.34 -0.11
C SER A 81 -1.93 -11.63 1.37
N ASN A 82 -2.24 -12.82 1.86
CA ASN A 82 -1.92 -13.22 3.23
C ASN A 82 -0.41 -13.38 3.44
N PHE A 83 0.28 -14.00 2.48
CA PHE A 83 1.74 -14.14 2.55
C PHE A 83 2.43 -12.76 2.61
N LEU A 84 2.04 -11.81 1.76
CA LEU A 84 2.60 -10.45 1.77
C LEU A 84 2.23 -9.67 3.03
N ALA A 85 1.03 -9.85 3.58
CA ALA A 85 0.64 -9.23 4.85
C ALA A 85 1.50 -9.75 6.02
N LEU A 86 1.77 -11.06 6.06
CA LEU A 86 2.66 -11.66 7.06
C LEU A 86 4.10 -11.18 6.89
N LEU A 87 4.60 -11.06 5.65
CA LEU A 87 5.93 -10.47 5.40
C LEU A 87 5.99 -9.00 5.83
N ALA A 88 4.94 -8.22 5.61
CA ALA A 88 4.85 -6.84 6.08
C ALA A 88 4.91 -6.77 7.61
N TRP A 89 4.16 -7.63 8.30
CA TRP A 89 4.20 -7.73 9.76
C TRP A 89 5.58 -8.14 10.28
N LEU A 90 6.21 -9.16 9.68
CA LEU A 90 7.57 -9.57 10.02
C LEU A 90 8.58 -8.44 9.81
N SER A 91 8.43 -7.67 8.74
CA SER A 91 9.28 -6.51 8.46
C SER A 91 9.21 -5.47 9.59
N ALA A 92 8.07 -5.31 10.26
CA ALA A 92 7.94 -4.42 11.41
C ALA A 92 8.71 -4.89 12.65
N LEU A 93 9.01 -6.17 12.77
CA LEU A 93 9.74 -6.76 13.90
C LEU A 93 11.26 -6.75 13.70
N LEU A 94 11.72 -6.45 12.48
CA LEU A 94 13.14 -6.40 12.15
C LEU A 94 13.78 -5.07 12.59
N PRO A 95 15.11 -5.04 12.78
CA PRO A 95 15.86 -3.80 12.93
C PRO A 95 15.62 -2.85 11.74
N PRO A 96 15.65 -1.52 11.94
CA PRO A 96 15.25 -0.52 10.94
C PRO A 96 15.78 -0.75 9.52
N THR A 97 17.09 -0.94 9.37
CA THR A 97 17.74 -1.21 8.08
C THR A 97 17.09 -2.41 7.35
N ALA A 98 16.96 -3.55 8.03
CA ALA A 98 16.40 -4.77 7.45
C ALA A 98 14.88 -4.71 7.27
N GLY A 99 14.17 -4.03 8.19
CA GLY A 99 12.73 -3.88 8.15
C GLY A 99 12.27 -3.00 6.99
N PHE A 100 12.92 -1.84 6.78
CA PHE A 100 12.61 -0.98 5.63
C PHE A 100 12.98 -1.63 4.29
N LEU A 101 14.13 -2.30 4.17
CA LEU A 101 14.47 -3.02 2.93
C LEU A 101 13.46 -4.13 2.61
N SER A 102 12.99 -4.83 3.64
CA SER A 102 11.94 -5.85 3.52
C SER A 102 10.59 -5.23 3.12
N LEU A 103 10.20 -4.11 3.72
CA LEU A 103 8.99 -3.36 3.32
C LEU A 103 9.07 -2.86 1.87
N ALA A 104 10.23 -2.38 1.42
CA ALA A 104 10.41 -1.97 0.03
C ALA A 104 10.17 -3.13 -0.95
N ALA A 105 10.68 -4.32 -0.63
CA ALA A 105 10.43 -5.53 -1.41
C ALA A 105 8.94 -5.94 -1.39
N VAL A 106 8.27 -5.82 -0.24
CA VAL A 106 6.82 -6.06 -0.11
C VAL A 106 6.02 -5.07 -0.96
N PHE A 107 6.30 -3.76 -0.89
CA PHE A 107 5.61 -2.77 -1.71
C PHE A 107 5.85 -2.97 -3.21
N GLY A 108 7.07 -3.35 -3.62
CA GLY A 108 7.37 -3.75 -4.99
C GLY A 108 6.52 -4.95 -5.42
N SER A 109 6.42 -5.97 -4.58
CA SER A 109 5.59 -7.15 -4.83
C SER A 109 4.10 -6.80 -4.95
N LEU A 110 3.59 -5.93 -4.07
CA LEU A 110 2.20 -5.45 -4.12
C LEU A 110 1.90 -4.68 -5.41
N LEU A 111 2.84 -3.86 -5.91
CA LEU A 111 2.68 -3.16 -7.18
C LEU A 111 2.65 -4.14 -8.37
N LEU A 112 3.42 -5.23 -8.31
CA LEU A 112 3.34 -6.28 -9.32
C LEU A 112 1.98 -6.99 -9.30
N VAL A 113 1.43 -7.26 -8.12
CA VAL A 113 0.06 -7.79 -7.98
C VAL A 113 -0.96 -6.81 -8.56
N ASP A 114 -0.86 -5.52 -8.24
CA ASP A 114 -1.73 -4.48 -8.82
C ASP A 114 -1.65 -4.47 -10.36
N ARG A 115 -0.46 -4.66 -10.94
CA ARG A 115 -0.29 -4.77 -12.40
C ARG A 115 -1.03 -5.97 -12.98
N HIS A 116 -1.01 -7.12 -12.29
CA HIS A 116 -1.74 -8.31 -12.73
C HIS A 116 -3.26 -8.10 -12.66
N LEU A 117 -3.74 -7.46 -11.60
CA LEU A 117 -5.17 -7.13 -11.44
C LEU A 117 -5.64 -6.11 -12.48
N PHE A 118 -4.80 -5.11 -12.79
CA PHE A 118 -5.05 -4.17 -13.88
C PHE A 118 -5.17 -4.87 -15.23
N ARG A 119 -4.23 -5.75 -15.57
CA ARG A 119 -4.27 -6.53 -16.83
C ARG A 119 -5.45 -7.49 -16.92
N ALA A 120 -5.99 -7.92 -15.78
CA ALA A 120 -7.18 -8.75 -15.71
C ALA A 120 -8.49 -7.94 -15.75
N GLY A 121 -8.42 -6.61 -15.84
CA GLY A 121 -9.58 -5.72 -15.93
C GLY A 121 -10.27 -5.45 -14.59
N LEU A 122 -9.67 -5.82 -13.46
CA LEU A 122 -10.26 -5.54 -12.14
C LEU A 122 -10.01 -4.11 -11.68
N TRP A 123 -8.91 -3.50 -12.12
CA TRP A 123 -8.58 -2.11 -11.79
C TRP A 123 -8.88 -1.15 -12.96
N PRO A 124 -9.54 -0.02 -12.69
CA PRO A 124 -9.68 1.04 -13.69
C PRO A 124 -8.37 1.80 -13.90
N ASP A 125 -8.19 2.40 -15.08
CA ASP A 125 -6.95 3.09 -15.49
C ASP A 125 -6.49 4.18 -14.50
N TRP A 126 -7.44 4.95 -13.96
CA TRP A 126 -7.14 6.02 -12.99
C TRP A 126 -6.54 5.47 -11.70
N PHE A 127 -7.02 4.30 -11.24
CA PHE A 127 -6.54 3.67 -10.02
C PHE A 127 -5.14 3.10 -10.26
N TRP A 128 -4.93 2.42 -11.39
CA TRP A 128 -3.62 1.91 -11.76
C TRP A 128 -2.56 3.03 -11.85
N THR A 129 -2.91 4.16 -12.47
CA THR A 129 -2.02 5.33 -12.56
C THR A 129 -1.66 5.88 -11.18
N LEU A 130 -2.67 6.02 -10.30
CA LEU A 130 -2.47 6.44 -8.90
C LEU A 130 -1.53 5.48 -8.16
N ARG A 131 -1.74 4.16 -8.31
CA ARG A 131 -0.93 3.12 -7.67
C ARG A 131 0.53 3.19 -8.13
N ILE A 132 0.81 3.32 -9.43
CA ILE A 132 2.20 3.47 -9.91
C ILE A 132 2.87 4.69 -9.25
N ALA A 133 2.24 5.86 -9.33
CA ALA A 133 2.86 7.11 -8.88
C ALA A 133 3.19 7.07 -7.38
N ILE A 134 2.22 6.67 -6.54
CA ILE A 134 2.41 6.65 -5.10
C ILE A 134 3.28 5.46 -4.66
N SER A 135 3.14 4.28 -5.28
CA SER A 135 4.01 3.15 -4.94
C SER A 135 5.46 3.42 -5.32
N ALA A 136 5.75 4.06 -6.45
CA ALA A 136 7.12 4.44 -6.81
C ALA A 136 7.74 5.38 -5.77
N LEU A 137 6.99 6.39 -5.33
CA LEU A 137 7.41 7.29 -4.26
C LEU A 137 7.66 6.53 -2.96
N VAL A 138 6.70 5.73 -2.48
CA VAL A 138 6.80 4.99 -1.23
C VAL A 138 7.95 3.98 -1.26
N ILE A 139 8.11 3.23 -2.34
CA ILE A 139 9.24 2.29 -2.51
C ILE A 139 10.57 3.04 -2.46
N GLY A 140 10.71 4.14 -3.21
CA GLY A 140 11.94 4.93 -3.23
C GLY A 140 12.31 5.48 -1.84
N VAL A 141 11.34 6.08 -1.15
CA VAL A 141 11.53 6.61 0.21
C VAL A 141 11.86 5.48 1.20
N THR A 142 11.15 4.35 1.12
CA THR A 142 11.37 3.20 2.00
C THR A 142 12.77 2.58 1.78
N LEU A 143 13.24 2.51 0.53
CA LEU A 143 14.61 2.08 0.23
C LEU A 143 15.64 3.04 0.82
N LEU A 144 15.43 4.35 0.67
CA LEU A 144 16.33 5.35 1.25
C LEU A 144 16.37 5.25 2.77
N LEU A 145 15.22 5.08 3.42
CA LEU A 145 15.18 4.84 4.87
C LEU A 145 15.95 3.59 5.26
N GLY A 146 15.80 2.48 4.53
CA GLY A 146 16.56 1.27 4.79
C GLY A 146 18.08 1.42 4.60
N ILE A 147 18.54 2.37 3.79
CA ILE A 147 19.97 2.65 3.57
C ILE A 147 20.52 3.60 4.64
N LEU A 148 19.70 4.54 5.11
CA LEU A 148 20.12 5.61 6.03
C LEU A 148 19.89 5.28 7.51
N ALA A 149 19.09 4.24 7.80
CA ALA A 149 18.72 3.80 9.15
C ALA A 149 19.79 2.93 9.83
#